data_AF-A0A432IMR1-F1
#
_entry.id   AF-A0A432IMR1-F1
#
_cell.length_a   1.000
_cell.length_b   1.000
_cell.length_c   1.000
_cell.angle_alpha   90.00
_cell.angle_beta   90.00
_cell.angle_gamma   90.00
#
_symmetry.space_group_name_H-M   'P 1'
#
loop_
_entity.id
_entity.type
_entity.pdbx_description
1 polymer ?
#
loop_
_entity_poly.entity_id
_entity_poly.type
_entity_poly.pdbx_seq_one_letter_code
_entity_poly.pdbx_strand_id
1 'polypeptide(L)'
;MSEAYIYILSNKNRTVLYIGYTTNLERRITEHKNKRGAYFTKRYNVEDLIYFESFDSKYEARVREKQLKNWHKDWKWNLIKEHNPELKNLNEQTDYYTIMNKEESNPKQVRNKIDKNQLLRFTTAGSVDDGKSTLIGRLLYDSKSIFEDQITAVEKTSRRKGLETVDLALFTDGLRDEREQGITIDVAYRYFTTPKRK
;
A
#
# COMPACT_ATOMS: atom_id res chain seq x y z
N MET A 1 10.71 -9.19 16.59
CA MET A 1 10.14 -8.07 15.81
C MET A 1 8.81 -7.69 16.43
N SER A 2 8.45 -6.40 16.48
CA SER A 2 7.14 -5.99 16.99
C SER A 2 6.18 -5.80 15.82
N GLU A 3 5.28 -6.74 15.63
CA GLU A 3 4.24 -6.63 14.60
C GLU A 3 3.40 -5.38 14.81
N ALA A 4 3.07 -4.72 13.70
CA ALA A 4 2.20 -3.57 13.67
C ALA A 4 1.09 -3.80 12.64
N TYR A 5 -0.05 -3.20 12.89
CA TYR A 5 -1.27 -3.41 12.14
C TYR A 5 -1.81 -2.06 11.70
N ILE A 6 -2.20 -1.97 10.44
CA ILE A 6 -3.12 -0.96 9.94
C ILE A 6 -4.53 -1.51 10.02
N TYR A 7 -5.48 -0.66 10.34
CA TYR A 7 -6.89 -1.02 10.39
C TYR A 7 -7.78 0.11 9.90
N ILE A 8 -8.90 -0.28 9.29
CA ILE A 8 -9.96 0.63 8.86
C ILE A 8 -11.25 0.22 9.54
N LEU A 9 -11.83 1.16 10.28
CA LEU A 9 -13.15 1.03 10.89
C LEU A 9 -14.18 1.82 10.10
N SER A 10 -15.43 1.37 10.16
CA SER A 10 -16.56 2.10 9.60
C SER A 10 -17.77 2.03 10.51
N ASN A 11 -18.75 2.90 10.24
CA ASN A 11 -20.06 2.83 10.87
C ASN A 11 -20.93 1.79 10.15
N LYS A 12 -22.03 1.37 10.79
CA LYS A 12 -22.96 0.36 10.24
C LYS A 12 -23.45 0.69 8.83
N ASN A 13 -23.66 1.97 8.55
CA ASN A 13 -24.13 2.45 7.24
C ASN A 13 -23.02 2.58 6.18
N ARG A 14 -21.76 2.26 6.51
CA ARG A 14 -20.60 2.31 5.60
C ARG A 14 -20.37 3.68 4.95
N THR A 15 -20.63 4.77 5.68
CA THR A 15 -20.49 6.14 5.16
C THR A 15 -19.23 6.85 5.64
N VAL A 16 -18.71 6.46 6.81
CA VAL A 16 -17.52 7.05 7.44
C VAL A 16 -16.41 6.01 7.55
N LEU A 17 -15.18 6.42 7.25
CA LEU A 17 -13.99 5.59 7.44
C LEU A 17 -13.09 6.22 8.49
N TYR A 18 -12.63 5.41 9.45
CA TYR A 18 -11.57 5.75 10.38
C TYR A 18 -10.36 4.86 10.08
N ILE A 19 -9.18 5.48 9.95
CA ILE A 19 -7.94 4.78 9.61
C ILE A 19 -6.96 4.99 10.75
N GLY A 20 -6.41 3.89 11.25
CA GLY A 20 -5.43 3.91 12.33
C GLY A 20 -4.37 2.82 12.16
N TYR A 21 -3.31 2.94 12.95
CA TYR A 21 -2.37 1.84 13.16
C TYR A 21 -2.21 1.53 14.65
N THR A 22 -1.76 0.32 14.97
CA THR A 22 -1.55 -0.15 16.35
C THR A 22 -0.60 -1.34 16.34
N THR A 23 0.07 -1.61 17.46
CA THR A 23 0.85 -2.85 17.67
C THR A 23 0.03 -3.96 18.30
N ASN A 24 -1.19 -3.66 18.72
CA ASN A 24 -2.14 -4.62 19.26
C ASN A 24 -3.52 -4.27 18.72
N LEU A 25 -3.93 -5.02 17.69
CA LEU A 25 -5.20 -4.79 17.00
C LEU A 25 -6.38 -5.09 17.93
N GLU A 26 -6.34 -6.20 18.67
CA GLU A 26 -7.43 -6.64 19.56
C GLU A 26 -7.79 -5.59 20.61
N ARG A 27 -6.76 -5.12 21.32
CA ARG A 27 -6.89 -4.07 22.33
C ARG A 27 -7.49 -2.82 21.70
N ARG A 28 -7.04 -2.44 20.50
CA ARG A 28 -7.48 -1.21 19.85
C ARG A 28 -8.93 -1.28 19.38
N ILE A 29 -9.36 -2.41 18.82
CA ILE A 29 -10.77 -2.66 18.48
C ILE A 29 -11.64 -2.62 19.74
N THR A 30 -11.18 -3.24 20.82
CA THR A 30 -11.86 -3.24 22.12
C THR A 30 -11.98 -1.82 22.70
N GLU A 31 -10.94 -1.00 22.57
CA GLU A 31 -10.95 0.42 22.97
C GLU A 31 -12.00 1.23 22.18
N HIS A 32 -12.12 0.99 20.87
CA HIS A 32 -13.13 1.64 20.03
C HIS A 32 -14.56 1.17 20.33
N LYS A 33 -14.78 -0.13 20.48
CA LYS A 33 -16.09 -0.70 20.90
C LYS A 33 -16.56 -0.16 22.25
N ASN A 34 -15.65 -0.10 23.22
CA ASN A 34 -15.94 0.43 24.56
C ASN A 34 -15.97 1.96 24.62
N LYS A 35 -15.86 2.65 23.47
CA LYS A 35 -15.87 4.11 23.37
C LYS A 35 -14.83 4.78 24.28
N ARG A 36 -13.69 4.11 24.53
CA ARG A 36 -12.55 4.66 25.26
C ARG A 36 -11.58 5.43 24.36
N GLY A 37 -11.89 5.53 23.06
CA GLY A 37 -11.17 6.34 22.07
C GLY A 37 -11.53 7.84 22.06
N ALA A 38 -10.87 8.58 21.16
CA ALA A 38 -11.02 10.03 20.99
C ALA A 38 -12.46 10.45 20.62
N TYR A 39 -12.83 11.70 20.93
CA TYR A 39 -14.18 12.28 20.72
C TYR A 39 -14.80 11.98 19.35
N PHE A 40 -13.99 11.89 18.29
CA PHE A 40 -14.42 11.60 16.92
C PHE A 40 -15.11 10.24 16.76
N THR A 41 -14.60 9.17 17.40
CA THR A 41 -15.17 7.83 17.22
C THR A 41 -16.50 7.64 17.96
N LYS A 42 -16.73 8.42 19.02
CA LYS A 42 -18.02 8.51 19.71
C LYS A 42 -19.11 9.17 18.86
N ARG A 43 -18.76 10.20 18.08
CA ARG A 43 -19.72 10.97 17.28
C ARG A 43 -20.28 10.19 16.08
N TYR A 44 -19.47 9.32 15.47
CA TYR A 44 -19.83 8.64 14.22
C TYR A 44 -20.03 7.12 14.36
N ASN A 45 -19.87 6.56 15.56
CA ASN A 45 -20.07 5.13 15.86
C ASN A 45 -19.31 4.20 14.88
N VAL A 46 -18.04 4.54 14.61
CA VAL A 46 -17.12 3.81 13.73
C VAL A 46 -16.50 2.61 14.45
N GLU A 47 -17.29 1.56 14.60
CA GLU A 47 -16.95 0.40 15.42
C GLU A 47 -16.61 -0.84 14.59
N ASP A 48 -17.10 -0.93 13.35
CA ASP A 48 -16.97 -2.14 12.55
C ASP A 48 -15.60 -2.19 11.87
N LEU A 49 -14.80 -3.20 12.21
CA LEU A 49 -13.56 -3.47 11.50
C LEU A 49 -13.91 -4.07 10.15
N ILE A 50 -13.51 -3.40 9.08
CA ILE A 50 -13.80 -3.84 7.72
C ILE A 50 -12.54 -4.16 6.91
N TYR A 51 -11.36 -3.79 7.42
CA TYR A 51 -10.07 -4.08 6.81
C TYR A 51 -8.93 -3.99 7.83
N PHE A 52 -7.94 -4.88 7.72
CA PHE A 52 -6.67 -4.75 8.43
C PHE A 52 -5.50 -5.32 7.60
N GLU A 53 -4.29 -4.90 7.93
CA GLU A 53 -3.05 -5.27 7.25
C GLU A 53 -1.91 -5.35 8.27
N SER A 54 -1.13 -6.43 8.31
CA SER A 54 0.02 -6.61 9.20
C SER A 54 1.33 -6.17 8.56
N PHE A 55 2.29 -5.76 9.40
CA PHE A 55 3.62 -5.26 9.06
C PHE A 55 4.65 -5.72 10.09
N ASP A 56 5.87 -5.98 9.62
CA ASP A 56 6.98 -6.43 10.46
C ASP A 56 7.56 -5.30 11.33
N SER A 57 7.26 -4.05 10.97
CA SER A 57 7.71 -2.86 11.68
C SER A 57 6.62 -1.79 11.88
N LYS A 58 6.71 -1.08 13.01
CA LYS A 58 5.84 0.09 13.27
C LYS A 58 6.05 1.22 12.26
N TYR A 59 7.26 1.30 11.69
CA TYR A 59 7.60 2.32 10.71
C TYR A 59 6.80 2.13 9.41
N GLU A 60 6.76 0.92 8.87
CA GLU A 60 5.98 0.58 7.68
C GLU A 60 4.50 0.82 7.89
N ALA A 61 3.95 0.36 9.01
CA ALA A 61 2.56 0.63 9.37
C ALA A 61 2.29 2.15 9.38
N ARG A 62 3.16 2.95 10.00
CA ARG A 62 2.99 4.41 10.02
C ARG A 62 3.06 5.05 8.64
N VAL A 63 3.94 4.59 7.75
CA VAL A 63 4.01 5.09 6.36
C VAL A 63 2.74 4.72 5.61
N ARG A 64 2.27 3.47 5.72
CA ARG A 64 1.03 3.00 5.12
C ARG A 64 -0.18 3.79 5.62
N GLU A 65 -0.24 4.10 6.91
CA GLU A 65 -1.31 4.90 7.51
C GLU A 65 -1.42 6.28 6.84
N LYS A 66 -0.28 6.95 6.65
CA LYS A 66 -0.21 8.24 5.97
C LYS A 66 -0.68 8.14 4.52
N GLN A 67 -0.22 7.12 3.79
CA GLN A 67 -0.64 6.88 2.41
C GLN A 67 -2.16 6.70 2.32
N LEU A 68 -2.71 5.80 3.14
CA LEU A 68 -4.15 5.52 3.14
C LEU A 68 -4.95 6.75 3.54
N LYS A 69 -4.53 7.54 4.54
CA LYS A 69 -5.25 8.78 4.90
C LYS A 69 -5.36 9.76 3.73
N ASN A 70 -4.30 9.86 2.92
CA ASN A 70 -4.23 10.76 1.77
C ASN A 70 -4.90 10.22 0.48
N TRP A 71 -5.28 8.95 0.41
CA TRP A 71 -5.96 8.41 -0.77
C TRP A 71 -7.36 8.99 -1.00
N HIS A 72 -7.76 9.06 -2.27
CA HIS A 72 -9.16 9.27 -2.66
C HIS A 72 -10.10 8.25 -1.99
N LYS A 73 -11.32 8.69 -1.68
CA LYS A 73 -12.33 7.87 -1.00
C LYS A 73 -12.61 6.57 -1.75
N ASP A 74 -12.73 6.63 -3.08
CA ASP A 74 -13.06 5.46 -3.90
C ASP A 74 -11.94 4.42 -3.90
N TRP A 75 -10.68 4.86 -3.82
CA TRP A 75 -9.53 3.95 -3.75
C TRP A 75 -9.48 3.20 -2.43
N LYS A 76 -9.84 3.87 -1.32
CA LYS A 76 -10.00 3.21 -0.02
C LYS A 76 -11.07 2.13 -0.11
N TRP A 77 -12.22 2.42 -0.73
CA TRP A 77 -13.29 1.44 -0.89
C TRP A 77 -12.90 0.27 -1.78
N ASN A 78 -12.18 0.52 -2.88
CA ASN A 78 -11.71 -0.55 -3.75
C ASN A 78 -10.74 -1.49 -3.03
N LEU A 79 -9.80 -0.95 -2.26
CA LEU A 79 -8.90 -1.75 -1.42
C LEU A 79 -9.67 -2.63 -0.43
N ILE A 80 -10.63 -2.04 0.28
CA ILE A 80 -11.45 -2.75 1.26
C ILE A 80 -12.23 -3.87 0.56
N LYS A 81 -12.91 -3.56 -0.56
CA LYS A 81 -13.74 -4.53 -1.30
C LYS A 81 -12.92 -5.64 -1.96
N GLU A 82 -11.67 -5.40 -2.30
CA GLU A 82 -10.76 -6.44 -2.80
C GLU A 82 -10.54 -7.55 -1.75
N HIS A 83 -10.51 -7.18 -0.46
CA HIS A 83 -10.24 -8.11 0.65
C HIS A 83 -11.50 -8.56 1.38
N ASN A 84 -12.53 -7.71 1.40
CA ASN A 84 -13.79 -7.91 2.08
C ASN A 84 -14.94 -7.43 1.17
N PRO A 85 -15.25 -8.17 0.09
CA PRO A 85 -16.23 -7.75 -0.91
C PRO A 85 -17.62 -7.46 -0.34
N GLU A 86 -18.00 -8.21 0.68
CA GLU A 86 -19.30 -8.10 1.36
C GLU A 86 -19.32 -7.07 2.50
N LEU A 87 -18.18 -6.40 2.77
CA LEU A 87 -18.04 -5.40 3.85
C LEU A 87 -18.48 -5.93 5.22
N LYS A 88 -18.20 -7.21 5.48
CA LYS A 88 -18.49 -7.90 6.74
C LYS A 88 -17.78 -7.23 7.90
N ASN A 89 -18.41 -7.25 9.08
CA ASN A 89 -17.79 -6.83 10.32
C ASN A 89 -16.81 -7.91 10.79
N LEU A 90 -15.51 -7.67 10.61
CA LEU A 90 -14.45 -8.60 10.96
C LEU A 90 -14.24 -8.71 12.48
N ASN A 91 -14.99 -7.94 13.28
CA ASN A 91 -14.95 -7.99 14.73
C ASN A 91 -15.72 -9.17 15.36
N GLU A 92 -16.72 -9.69 14.66
CA GLU A 92 -17.77 -10.55 15.24
C GLU A 92 -17.62 -12.02 14.87
N GLN A 93 -16.81 -12.32 13.85
CA GLN A 93 -16.63 -13.68 13.39
C GLN A 93 -15.38 -14.33 13.97
N THR A 94 -15.54 -15.61 14.26
CA THR A 94 -14.55 -16.66 14.50
C THR A 94 -13.30 -16.53 13.61
N ASP A 95 -13.39 -15.83 12.47
CA ASP A 95 -12.29 -15.45 11.58
C ASP A 95 -11.21 -14.58 12.24
N TYR A 96 -11.55 -13.67 13.17
CA TYR A 96 -10.56 -12.81 13.82
C TYR A 96 -9.52 -13.64 14.61
N TYR A 97 -10.01 -14.51 15.50
CA TYR A 97 -9.16 -15.43 16.26
C TYR A 97 -8.58 -16.55 15.39
N THR A 98 -9.28 -17.01 14.34
CA THR A 98 -8.75 -18.03 13.41
C THR A 98 -7.60 -17.51 12.53
N ILE A 99 -7.64 -16.24 12.12
CA ILE A 99 -6.56 -15.61 11.34
C ILE A 99 -5.33 -15.39 12.23
N MET A 100 -5.50 -14.99 13.48
CA MET A 100 -4.39 -14.76 14.42
C MET A 100 -3.79 -16.06 14.98
N ASN A 101 -4.56 -17.14 15.08
CA ASN A 101 -4.11 -18.42 15.67
C ASN A 101 -3.65 -19.48 14.63
N LYS A 102 -3.72 -19.21 13.32
CA LYS A 102 -3.31 -20.18 12.27
C LYS A 102 -1.79 -20.37 12.17
N GLU A 103 -0.99 -19.57 12.87
CA GLU A 103 0.47 -19.67 12.84
C GLU A 103 1.07 -20.62 13.90
N GLU A 104 0.30 -21.05 14.91
CA GLU A 104 0.86 -21.81 16.05
C GLU A 104 0.73 -23.35 15.97
N SER A 105 0.15 -23.93 14.91
CA SER A 105 -0.08 -25.39 14.89
C SER A 105 0.13 -26.10 13.54
N ASN A 106 1.37 -26.14 13.01
CA ASN A 106 1.85 -27.35 12.31
C ASN A 106 3.39 -27.37 12.04
N PRO A 107 4.22 -28.06 12.85
CA PRO A 107 5.62 -28.30 12.53
C PRO A 107 5.73 -29.62 11.76
N LYS A 108 5.87 -29.54 10.43
CA LYS A 108 6.40 -30.54 9.47
C LYS A 108 5.55 -30.58 8.19
N GLN A 109 5.92 -29.74 7.24
CA GLN A 109 6.00 -30.17 5.84
C GLN A 109 6.95 -29.22 5.11
N VAL A 110 8.16 -29.73 4.88
CA VAL A 110 9.16 -29.14 4.01
C VAL A 110 8.61 -29.16 2.59
N ARG A 111 8.06 -28.02 2.17
CA ARG A 111 8.13 -27.57 0.78
C ARG A 111 8.90 -26.28 0.83
N ASN A 112 9.85 -26.09 -0.08
CA ASN A 112 10.54 -24.81 -0.30
C ASN A 112 9.49 -23.72 -0.53
N LYS A 113 9.00 -23.11 0.56
CA LYS A 113 8.34 -21.82 0.55
C LYS A 113 9.45 -20.86 0.19
N ILE A 114 9.48 -20.41 -1.06
CA ILE A 114 10.14 -19.15 -1.38
C ILE A 114 9.54 -18.16 -0.39
N ASP A 115 10.38 -17.68 0.51
CA ASP A 115 10.03 -16.79 1.59
C ASP A 115 9.32 -15.58 0.97
N LYS A 116 8.01 -15.47 1.16
CA LYS A 116 7.19 -14.48 0.45
C LYS A 116 7.52 -13.03 0.87
N ASN A 117 8.29 -12.87 1.95
CA ASN A 117 8.84 -11.61 2.46
C ASN A 117 10.31 -11.36 2.07
N GLN A 118 10.94 -12.20 1.22
CA GLN A 118 12.27 -11.87 0.72
C GLN A 118 12.22 -10.76 -0.32
N LEU A 119 12.96 -9.68 -0.02
CA LEU A 119 13.17 -8.53 -0.89
C LEU A 119 13.67 -9.00 -2.26
N LEU A 120 12.80 -8.89 -3.27
CA LEU A 120 13.17 -9.17 -4.64
C LEU A 120 13.88 -7.95 -5.22
N ARG A 121 15.16 -8.09 -5.53
CA ARG A 121 15.92 -7.13 -6.32
C ARG A 121 15.96 -7.65 -7.75
N PHE A 122 15.48 -6.85 -8.69
CA PHE A 122 15.66 -7.12 -10.11
C PHE A 122 16.17 -5.86 -10.80
N THR A 123 16.91 -6.06 -11.88
CA THR A 123 17.46 -5.00 -12.72
C THR A 123 17.03 -5.24 -14.16
N THR A 124 16.88 -4.17 -14.93
CA THR A 124 16.58 -4.23 -16.37
C THR A 124 17.84 -3.90 -17.16
N ALA A 125 18.25 -4.78 -18.06
CA ALA A 125 19.40 -4.61 -18.95
C ALA A 125 18.97 -4.86 -20.41
N GLY A 126 19.67 -4.23 -21.38
CA GLY A 126 19.29 -4.24 -22.80
C GLY A 126 19.89 -3.06 -23.56
N SER A 127 19.75 -3.04 -24.89
CA SER A 127 20.29 -2.01 -25.80
C SER A 127 19.73 -0.62 -25.52
N VAL A 128 20.43 0.42 -25.99
CA VAL A 128 19.87 1.78 -26.07
C VAL A 128 18.54 1.71 -26.84
N ASP A 129 17.54 2.46 -26.39
CA ASP A 129 16.17 2.52 -26.94
C ASP A 129 15.25 1.29 -26.75
N ASP A 130 15.68 0.25 -26.03
CA ASP A 130 14.81 -0.91 -25.69
C ASP A 130 13.70 -0.60 -24.66
N GLY A 131 13.48 0.67 -24.30
CA GLY A 131 12.40 1.07 -23.39
C GLY A 131 12.56 0.60 -21.94
N LYS A 132 13.78 0.29 -21.49
CA LYS A 132 14.06 -0.17 -20.11
C LYS A 132 13.53 0.81 -19.05
N SER A 133 13.84 2.10 -19.22
CA SER A 133 13.40 3.17 -18.34
C SER A 133 11.87 3.33 -18.35
N THR A 134 11.26 3.18 -19.53
CA THR A 134 9.79 3.16 -19.69
C THR A 134 9.15 1.99 -18.96
N LEU A 135 9.75 0.79 -19.02
CA LEU A 135 9.25 -0.40 -18.30
C LEU A 135 9.32 -0.20 -16.77
N ILE A 136 10.45 0.29 -16.26
CA ILE A 136 10.59 0.60 -14.82
C ILE A 136 9.58 1.68 -14.42
N GLY A 137 9.46 2.77 -15.20
CA GLY A 137 8.49 3.82 -14.98
C GLY A 137 7.05 3.29 -14.94
N ARG A 138 6.72 2.34 -15.83
CA ARG A 138 5.42 1.66 -15.85
C ARG A 138 5.17 0.81 -14.61
N LEU A 139 6.16 0.04 -14.15
CA LEU A 139 6.05 -0.75 -12.92
C LEU A 139 5.84 0.16 -11.70
N LEU A 140 6.53 1.29 -11.64
CA LEU A 140 6.36 2.28 -10.56
C LEU A 140 4.96 2.91 -10.60
N TYR A 141 4.48 3.25 -11.79
CA TYR A 141 3.14 3.80 -12.00
C TYR A 141 2.04 2.79 -11.62
N ASP A 142 2.11 1.56 -12.14
CA ASP A 142 1.11 0.51 -11.92
C ASP A 142 1.13 -0.03 -10.47
N SER A 143 2.30 -0.05 -9.83
CA SER A 143 2.42 -0.38 -8.40
C SER A 143 1.83 0.69 -7.47
N LYS A 144 1.40 1.83 -8.02
CA LYS A 144 0.88 2.99 -7.27
C LYS A 144 1.86 3.48 -6.20
N SER A 145 3.16 3.28 -6.44
CA SER A 145 4.22 3.70 -5.53
C SER A 145 4.66 5.16 -5.74
N ILE A 146 4.14 5.82 -6.77
CA ILE A 146 4.44 7.21 -7.13
C ILE A 146 3.38 8.16 -6.54
N PHE A 147 3.84 9.27 -5.95
CA PHE A 147 2.96 10.31 -5.43
C PHE A 147 2.32 11.15 -6.55
N GLU A 148 1.11 11.65 -6.32
CA GLU A 148 0.29 12.34 -7.33
C GLU A 148 0.91 13.64 -7.85
N ASP A 149 1.66 14.35 -7.00
CA ASP A 149 2.44 15.53 -7.37
C ASP A 149 3.55 15.17 -8.38
N GLN A 150 4.19 14.01 -8.22
CA GLN A 150 5.18 13.51 -9.17
C GLN A 150 4.54 13.09 -10.50
N ILE A 151 3.37 12.44 -10.45
CA ILE A 151 2.61 12.09 -11.67
C ILE A 151 2.24 13.37 -12.43
N THR A 152 1.68 14.36 -11.74
CA THR A 152 1.29 15.63 -12.34
C THR A 152 2.49 16.38 -12.95
N ALA A 153 3.65 16.34 -12.28
CA ALA A 153 4.87 16.95 -12.78
C ALA A 153 5.37 16.29 -14.07
N VAL A 154 5.31 14.95 -14.14
CA VAL A 154 5.70 14.17 -15.31
C VAL A 154 4.71 14.37 -16.46
N GLU A 155 3.40 14.39 -16.19
CA GLU A 155 2.36 14.70 -17.18
C GLU A 155 2.57 16.08 -17.82
N LYS A 156 2.80 17.11 -16.99
CA LYS A 156 3.05 18.46 -17.47
C LYS A 156 4.32 18.54 -18.33
N THR A 157 5.35 17.79 -17.95
CA THR A 157 6.61 17.72 -18.72
C THR A 157 6.42 16.99 -20.04
N SER A 158 5.67 15.89 -20.05
CA SER A 158 5.34 15.12 -21.26
C SER A 158 4.57 15.98 -22.26
N ARG A 159 3.55 16.72 -21.79
CA ARG A 159 2.79 17.66 -22.63
C ARG A 159 3.65 18.79 -23.18
N ARG A 160 4.61 19.32 -22.39
CA ARG A 160 5.57 20.32 -22.88
C ARG A 160 6.49 19.79 -23.98
N LYS A 161 6.81 18.50 -23.95
CA LYS A 161 7.53 17.80 -25.03
C LYS A 161 6.64 17.46 -26.24
N GLY A 162 5.35 17.80 -26.21
CA GLY A 162 4.40 17.54 -27.30
C GLY A 162 3.86 16.11 -27.36
N LEU A 163 4.04 15.32 -26.29
CA LEU A 163 3.55 13.95 -26.23
C LEU A 163 2.09 13.91 -25.79
N GLU A 164 1.27 13.10 -26.47
CA GLU A 164 -0.14 12.88 -26.09
C GLU A 164 -0.27 11.99 -24.85
N THR A 165 0.70 11.11 -24.62
CA THR A 165 0.75 10.18 -23.49
C THR A 165 1.83 10.59 -22.48
N VAL A 166 1.66 10.14 -21.24
CA VAL A 166 2.64 10.33 -20.17
C VAL A 166 3.92 9.57 -20.51
N ASP A 167 5.04 10.27 -20.55
CA ASP A 167 6.36 9.67 -20.72
C ASP A 167 6.83 9.12 -19.37
N LEU A 168 6.70 7.81 -19.22
CA LEU A 168 6.99 7.11 -17.97
C LEU A 168 8.50 7.02 -17.67
N ALA A 169 9.37 7.20 -18.67
CA ALA A 169 10.82 7.23 -18.46
C ALA A 169 11.25 8.43 -17.59
N LEU A 170 10.45 9.51 -17.59
CA LEU A 170 10.72 10.69 -16.75
C LEU A 170 10.66 10.42 -15.24
N PHE A 171 10.09 9.28 -14.81
CA PHE A 171 10.14 8.86 -13.41
C PHE A 171 11.50 8.30 -12.99
N THR A 172 12.27 7.78 -13.95
CA THR A 172 13.62 7.25 -13.70
C THR A 172 14.70 8.28 -13.98
N ASP A 173 14.45 9.23 -14.90
CA ASP A 173 15.42 10.26 -15.28
C ASP A 173 15.40 11.42 -14.27
N GLY A 174 16.29 11.34 -13.28
CA GLY A 174 16.39 12.27 -12.16
C GLY A 174 17.15 13.55 -12.50
N LEU A 175 18.09 13.49 -13.43
CA LEU A 175 18.96 14.60 -13.80
C LEU A 175 18.42 15.39 -14.99
N ARG A 176 18.77 16.68 -15.07
CA ARG A 176 18.40 17.52 -16.23
C ARG A 176 19.09 17.02 -17.50
N ASP A 177 20.37 16.68 -17.40
CA ASP A 177 21.18 16.18 -18.51
C ASP A 177 20.62 14.86 -19.08
N GLU A 178 20.11 13.96 -18.22
CA GLU A 178 19.40 12.74 -18.62
C GLU A 178 18.17 13.06 -19.48
N ARG A 179 17.37 14.04 -19.03
CA ARG A 179 16.11 14.42 -19.69
C ARG A 179 16.32 15.15 -21.03
N GLU A 180 17.44 15.84 -21.16
CA GLU A 180 17.86 16.54 -22.38
C GLU A 180 18.45 15.55 -23.41
N GLN A 181 19.25 14.60 -22.96
CA GLN A 181 19.91 13.61 -23.83
C GLN A 181 19.04 12.37 -24.11
N GLY A 182 17.97 12.16 -23.34
CA GLY A 182 17.08 11.00 -23.48
C GLY A 182 17.71 9.68 -23.06
N ILE A 183 18.73 9.73 -22.20
CA ILE A 183 19.43 8.55 -21.66
C ILE A 183 19.43 8.60 -20.13
N THR A 184 19.39 7.43 -19.50
CA THR A 184 19.58 7.31 -18.06
C THR A 184 21.08 7.19 -17.77
N ILE A 185 21.62 8.14 -17.01
CA ILE A 185 23.05 8.32 -16.70
C ILE A 185 23.35 7.73 -15.31
N ASP A 186 22.44 7.91 -14.34
CA ASP A 186 22.62 7.46 -12.97
C ASP A 186 21.75 6.25 -12.62
N VAL A 187 22.27 5.38 -11.75
CA VAL A 187 21.58 4.18 -11.29
C VAL A 187 20.76 4.53 -10.04
N ALA A 188 19.46 4.73 -10.23
CA ALA A 188 18.54 5.00 -9.13
C ALA A 188 17.92 3.70 -8.56
N TYR A 189 18.11 3.46 -7.27
CA TYR A 189 17.34 2.45 -6.55
C TYR A 189 15.94 2.96 -6.21
N ARG A 190 14.90 2.29 -6.72
CA ARG A 190 13.51 2.57 -6.38
C ARG A 190 12.87 1.35 -5.73
N TYR A 191 12.30 1.56 -4.56
CA TYR A 191 11.51 0.56 -3.87
C TYR A 191 10.05 0.72 -4.29
N PHE A 192 9.41 -0.39 -4.62
CA PHE A 192 7.97 -0.44 -4.85
C PHE A 192 7.43 -1.73 -4.27
N THR A 193 6.14 -1.71 -3.91
CA THR A 193 5.44 -2.89 -3.39
C THR A 193 4.25 -3.18 -4.28
N THR A 194 3.81 -4.43 -4.27
CA THR A 194 2.58 -4.82 -4.96
C THR A 194 1.64 -5.46 -3.94
N PRO A 195 0.31 -5.49 -4.18
CA PRO A 195 -0.62 -6.13 -3.26
C PRO A 195 -0.24 -7.58 -2.93
N LYS A 196 0.38 -8.30 -3.88
CA LYS A 196 0.78 -9.71 -3.75
C LYS A 196 2.20 -9.92 -3.20
N ARG A 197 3.03 -8.89 -3.10
CA ARG A 197 4.43 -8.97 -2.65
C ARG A 197 4.82 -7.66 -1.95
N LYS A 198 4.99 -7.73 -0.63
CA LYS A 198 5.34 -6.62 0.27
C LYS A 198 6.78 -6.76 0.73
#